data_AF-A0AAD5S9E4-F1
#
_entry.id   AF-A0AAD5S9E4-F1
#
_cell.length_a   1.000
_cell.length_b   1.000
_cell.length_c   1.000
_cell.angle_alpha   90.00
_cell.angle_beta   90.00
_cell.angle_gamma   90.00
#
_symmetry.space_group_name_H-M   'P 1'
#
loop_
_entity.id
_entity.type
_entity.pdbx_description
1 polymer ?
#
loop_
_entity_poly.entity_id
_entity_poly.type
_entity_poly.pdbx_seq_one_letter_code
_entity_poly.pdbx_strand_id
1 'polypeptide(L)'
;MAALPPAILAQARTNSNPYEGIGKSVFVNRSAVKLANLDALFRLTDDAGNSKSTRNVQTRGWGLTLKGDQDFALDKMHYSLRASDLFTPCYGSDCTGDIYKNENIGDFAEIVRKGTDGEGVDLVMGDGGFSTAGDEWHQEEQSKQIMLCQVLTMFLTLRNGGVEVDLRVLKRTAETHAVISWNPTGGDFVLKVFDLFSPFMVDLIYILHCSFEKISILKPFSSRPANSERYVVCKSLLDHERSDLIDHLFAANSELNAQRPPDTVVSSHSATQPGFQSLEEKIAKGVTDVLRLVDGDVVKGDDAFENYVQGINVKMSMMQTDSLKELYKYAGDPTIPGFDQEDVRRRCSKQWMLPEVEDKTRHKFKGFWRV
;
A
#
# COMPACT_ATOMS: atom_id res chain seq x y z
N MET A 1 -27.24 -3.62 4.26
CA MET A 1 -26.62 -3.84 5.59
C MET A 1 -26.63 -2.62 6.50
N ALA A 2 -26.76 -1.39 5.98
CA ALA A 2 -26.76 -0.15 6.77
C ALA A 2 -27.86 -0.03 7.84
N ALA A 3 -28.90 -0.89 7.81
CA ALA A 3 -29.98 -0.91 8.80
C ALA A 3 -29.78 -1.93 9.94
N LEU A 4 -28.69 -2.72 9.93
CA LEU A 4 -28.43 -3.70 10.99
C LEU A 4 -27.73 -3.05 12.19
N PRO A 5 -28.08 -3.43 13.43
CA PRO A 5 -27.35 -2.99 14.62
C PRO A 5 -25.84 -3.28 14.49
N PRO A 6 -24.95 -2.35 14.87
CA PRO A 6 -23.50 -2.52 14.72
C PRO A 6 -22.95 -3.80 15.37
N ALA A 7 -23.51 -4.20 16.51
CA ALA A 7 -23.14 -5.43 17.20
C ALA A 7 -23.45 -6.69 16.39
N ILE A 8 -24.63 -6.74 15.74
CA ILE A 8 -25.03 -7.87 14.88
C ILE A 8 -24.11 -7.93 13.66
N LEU A 9 -23.83 -6.78 13.04
CA LEU A 9 -22.92 -6.73 11.90
C LEU A 9 -21.49 -7.15 12.29
N ALA A 10 -20.99 -6.73 13.45
CA ALA A 10 -19.67 -7.13 13.95
C ALA A 10 -19.59 -8.64 14.22
N GLN A 11 -20.64 -9.22 14.82
CA GLN A 11 -20.71 -10.66 15.06
C GLN A 11 -20.79 -11.45 13.75
N ALA A 12 -21.64 -11.00 12.81
CA ALA A 12 -21.78 -11.63 11.50
C ALA A 12 -20.46 -11.61 10.73
N ARG A 13 -19.75 -10.47 10.72
CA ARG A 13 -18.41 -10.34 10.10
C ARG A 13 -17.39 -11.28 10.72
N THR A 14 -17.48 -11.49 12.03
CA THR A 14 -16.59 -12.41 12.73
C THR A 14 -16.89 -13.85 12.36
N ASN A 15 -18.16 -14.23 12.35
CA ASN A 15 -18.58 -15.61 12.10
C ASN A 15 -18.48 -16.01 10.63
N SER A 16 -18.66 -15.06 9.70
CA SER A 16 -18.63 -15.30 8.25
C SER A 16 -17.21 -15.28 7.65
N ASN A 17 -16.19 -14.91 8.40
CA ASN A 17 -14.81 -14.80 7.90
C ASN A 17 -13.91 -15.87 8.54
N PRO A 18 -13.45 -16.88 7.78
CA PRO A 18 -12.59 -17.95 8.33
C PRO A 18 -11.22 -17.44 8.80
N TYR A 19 -10.79 -16.24 8.39
CA TYR A 19 -9.50 -15.66 8.74
C TYR A 19 -9.57 -14.63 9.88
N GLU A 20 -10.74 -14.37 10.46
CA GLU A 20 -10.90 -13.28 11.44
C GLU A 20 -10.06 -13.51 12.71
N GLY A 21 -9.89 -14.77 13.13
CA GLY A 21 -9.17 -15.19 14.33
C GLY A 21 -7.66 -14.91 14.30
N ILE A 22 -7.10 -14.61 13.13
CA ILE A 22 -5.70 -14.13 13.01
C ILE A 22 -5.55 -12.78 13.72
N GLY A 23 -6.60 -11.95 13.65
CA GLY A 23 -6.62 -10.65 14.30
C GLY A 23 -5.43 -9.78 13.90
N LYS A 24 -4.77 -9.18 14.89
CA LYS A 24 -3.53 -8.41 14.72
C LYS A 24 -2.27 -9.25 14.99
N SER A 25 -2.43 -10.53 15.33
CA SER A 25 -1.35 -11.38 15.84
C SER A 25 -0.53 -10.64 16.92
N VAL A 26 0.77 -10.51 16.74
CA VAL A 26 1.74 -9.81 17.59
C VAL A 26 1.95 -8.33 17.25
N PHE A 27 1.31 -7.83 16.20
CA PHE A 27 1.51 -6.47 15.71
C PHE A 27 0.58 -5.45 16.39
N VAL A 28 0.86 -4.17 16.17
CA VAL A 28 0.03 -3.05 16.65
C VAL A 28 -1.37 -3.08 16.01
N ASN A 29 -1.44 -3.42 14.72
CA ASN A 29 -2.68 -3.40 13.94
C ASN A 29 -2.75 -4.59 12.95
N ARG A 30 -3.91 -4.74 12.30
CA ARG A 30 -4.11 -5.80 11.29
C ARG A 30 -3.42 -5.52 9.95
N SER A 31 -3.11 -4.27 9.62
CA SER A 31 -2.40 -3.94 8.37
C SER A 31 -1.02 -4.61 8.32
N ALA A 32 -0.32 -4.68 9.46
CA ALA A 32 0.96 -5.40 9.55
C ALA A 32 0.83 -6.92 9.25
N VAL A 33 -0.30 -7.54 9.61
CA VAL A 33 -0.58 -8.95 9.26
C VAL A 33 -0.82 -9.10 7.75
N LYS A 34 -1.39 -8.09 7.09
CA LYS A 34 -1.55 -8.09 5.63
C LYS A 34 -0.20 -8.02 4.94
N LEU A 35 0.70 -7.16 5.42
CA LEU A 35 2.07 -7.09 4.92
C LEU A 35 2.82 -8.39 5.15
N ALA A 36 2.73 -9.01 6.33
CA ALA A 36 3.34 -10.33 6.57
C ALA A 36 2.80 -11.43 5.65
N ASN A 37 1.49 -11.39 5.33
CA ASN A 37 0.92 -12.30 4.34
C ASN A 37 1.49 -12.02 2.94
N LEU A 38 1.60 -10.75 2.53
CA LEU A 38 2.16 -10.37 1.23
C LEU A 38 3.65 -10.72 1.13
N ASP A 39 4.44 -10.48 2.17
CA ASP A 39 5.85 -10.87 2.24
C ASP A 39 6.03 -12.38 2.08
N ALA A 40 5.20 -13.19 2.76
CA ALA A 40 5.23 -14.65 2.60
C ALA A 40 4.90 -15.12 1.16
N LEU A 41 4.15 -14.32 0.39
CA LEU A 41 3.77 -14.63 -0.99
C LEU A 41 4.82 -14.13 -2.01
N PHE A 42 5.33 -12.91 -1.81
CA PHE A 42 6.13 -12.18 -2.79
C PHE A 42 7.60 -12.04 -2.40
N ARG A 43 7.97 -12.48 -1.20
CA ARG A 43 9.32 -12.44 -0.65
C ARG A 43 9.89 -11.03 -0.74
N LEU A 44 9.15 -10.07 -0.18
CA LEU A 44 9.47 -8.64 -0.24
C LEU A 44 10.72 -8.31 0.60
N THR A 45 11.00 -9.14 1.61
CA THR A 45 12.12 -9.00 2.54
C THR A 45 13.21 -10.07 2.37
N ASP A 46 13.13 -10.92 1.33
CA ASP A 46 14.21 -11.85 1.02
C ASP A 46 15.34 -11.14 0.28
N ASP A 47 16.56 -11.23 0.81
CA ASP A 47 17.75 -10.83 0.06
C ASP A 47 17.82 -11.65 -1.24
N ALA A 48 17.83 -10.97 -2.39
CA ALA A 48 18.05 -11.56 -3.69
C ALA A 48 19.44 -12.23 -3.74
N GLY A 49 19.52 -13.50 -3.34
CA GLY A 49 20.67 -14.37 -3.60
C GLY A 49 21.41 -14.97 -2.40
N ASN A 50 21.03 -14.74 -1.14
CA ASN A 50 21.76 -15.33 0.00
C ASN A 50 20.90 -16.34 0.78
N SER A 51 21.10 -17.64 0.51
CA SER A 51 20.40 -18.74 1.20
C SER A 51 20.78 -18.91 2.69
N LYS A 52 21.51 -17.95 3.26
CA LYS A 52 21.86 -17.90 4.68
C LYS A 52 20.95 -16.90 5.37
N SER A 53 19.92 -17.44 6.04
CA SER A 53 19.07 -16.78 7.04
C SER A 53 19.67 -15.48 7.60
N THR A 54 19.32 -14.35 7.00
CA THR A 54 19.73 -13.01 7.44
C THR A 54 18.85 -12.58 8.60
N ARG A 55 19.08 -13.17 9.77
CA ARG A 55 18.48 -12.73 11.04
C ARG A 55 18.99 -11.36 11.54
N ASN A 56 19.75 -10.60 10.72
CA ASN A 56 20.60 -9.50 11.19
C ASN A 56 20.74 -8.30 10.23
N VAL A 57 19.94 -8.16 9.17
CA VAL A 57 19.97 -6.91 8.38
C VAL A 57 19.23 -5.83 9.17
N GLN A 58 19.93 -4.74 9.47
CA GLN A 58 19.34 -3.59 10.15
C GLN A 58 18.51 -2.79 9.15
N THR A 59 17.19 -2.93 9.22
CA THR A 59 16.26 -2.18 8.36
C THR A 59 16.12 -0.74 8.85
N ARG A 60 16.15 0.22 7.92
CA ARG A 60 15.85 1.64 8.18
C ARG A 60 14.58 2.02 7.44
N GLY A 61 13.74 2.84 8.07
CA GLY A 61 12.45 3.26 7.51
C GLY A 61 12.27 4.76 7.55
N TRP A 62 11.46 5.26 6.63
CA TRP A 62 10.97 6.63 6.57
C TRP A 62 9.45 6.57 6.41
N GLY A 63 8.75 7.53 7.01
CA GLY A 63 7.29 7.57 6.90
C GLY A 63 6.74 8.97 6.77
N LEU A 64 5.68 9.07 5.97
CA LEU A 64 4.84 10.26 5.83
C LEU A 64 3.41 9.87 6.20
N THR A 65 2.82 10.56 7.17
CA THR A 65 1.42 10.39 7.59
C THR A 65 0.88 11.71 8.14
N LEU A 66 -0.44 11.87 8.14
CA LEU A 66 -1.08 13.03 8.76
C LEU A 66 -0.77 13.09 10.27
N LYS A 67 -0.43 14.29 10.77
CA LYS A 67 -0.30 14.52 12.22
C LYS A 67 -1.63 14.38 12.96
N GLY A 68 -1.54 14.09 14.26
CA GLY A 68 -2.67 14.00 15.17
C GLY A 68 -3.07 12.54 15.45
N ASP A 69 -4.34 12.20 15.28
CA ASP A 69 -4.86 10.87 15.65
C ASP A 69 -4.30 9.72 14.79
N GLN A 70 -3.71 10.04 13.63
CA GLN A 70 -3.08 9.09 12.69
C GLN A 70 -1.55 9.13 12.74
N ASP A 71 -1.00 9.77 13.76
CA ASP A 71 0.45 9.90 13.91
C ASP A 71 1.12 8.56 14.25
N PHE A 72 2.41 8.47 14.02
CA PHE A 72 3.20 7.27 14.25
C PHE A 72 3.20 6.91 15.75
N ALA A 73 2.65 5.74 16.07
CA ALA A 73 2.73 5.17 17.41
C ALA A 73 4.01 4.33 17.59
N LEU A 74 5.18 4.97 17.44
CA LEU A 74 6.49 4.29 17.52
C LEU A 74 6.74 3.65 18.90
N ASP A 75 6.15 4.21 19.95
CA ASP A 75 6.18 3.70 21.32
C ASP A 75 5.42 2.37 21.49
N LYS A 76 4.44 2.10 20.62
CA LYS A 76 3.65 0.86 20.60
C LYS A 76 4.31 -0.25 19.77
N MET A 77 5.33 0.08 18.98
CA MET A 77 6.05 -0.90 18.18
C MET A 77 6.87 -1.85 19.07
N HIS A 78 7.13 -3.06 18.59
CA HIS A 78 7.91 -4.02 19.35
C HIS A 78 9.32 -3.49 19.60
N TYR A 79 9.78 -3.50 20.86
CA TYR A 79 11.04 -2.86 21.27
C TYR A 79 12.28 -3.32 20.48
N SER A 80 12.31 -4.58 20.03
CA SER A 80 13.43 -5.11 19.23
C SER A 80 13.58 -4.44 17.87
N LEU A 81 12.54 -3.75 17.37
CA LEU A 81 12.60 -2.98 16.13
C LEU A 81 13.41 -1.69 16.28
N ARG A 82 13.66 -1.23 17.53
CA ARG A 82 14.35 0.05 17.80
C ARG A 82 13.80 1.19 16.93
N ALA A 83 12.47 1.27 16.83
CA ALA A 83 11.79 2.16 15.89
C ALA A 83 12.20 3.62 16.07
N SER A 84 12.48 4.07 17.31
CA SER A 84 12.99 5.41 17.59
C SER A 84 14.33 5.73 16.91
N ASP A 85 15.15 4.70 16.66
CA ASP A 85 16.50 4.85 16.13
C ASP A 85 16.54 4.60 14.62
N LEU A 86 15.60 3.80 14.11
CA LEU A 86 15.63 3.27 12.74
C LEU A 86 14.48 3.79 11.86
N PHE A 87 13.48 4.46 12.44
CA PHE A 87 12.37 5.05 11.71
C PHE A 87 12.42 6.58 11.76
N THR A 88 12.43 7.22 10.60
CA THR A 88 12.45 8.68 10.48
C THR A 88 11.07 9.18 10.02
N PRO A 89 10.25 9.74 10.92
CA PRO A 89 8.99 10.35 10.54
C PRO A 89 9.22 11.69 9.81
N CYS A 90 8.40 11.98 8.82
CA CYS A 90 8.37 13.22 8.05
C CYS A 90 6.94 13.73 7.99
N TYR A 91 6.77 15.05 8.08
CA TYR A 91 5.46 15.72 8.02
C TYR A 91 5.46 16.90 7.05
N GLY A 92 6.44 16.94 6.13
CA GLY A 92 6.70 18.10 5.27
C GLY A 92 7.17 19.33 6.05
N SER A 93 7.57 20.36 5.31
CA SER A 93 7.97 21.67 5.84
C SER A 93 6.82 22.39 6.54
N ASP A 94 5.58 22.14 6.11
CA ASP A 94 4.37 22.69 6.73
C ASP A 94 3.92 21.93 7.99
N CYS A 95 4.61 20.84 8.34
CA CYS A 95 4.38 20.01 9.50
C CYS A 95 3.00 19.32 9.57
N THR A 96 2.26 19.23 8.47
CA THR A 96 0.93 18.59 8.42
C THR A 96 1.00 17.09 8.14
N GLY A 97 1.98 16.67 7.33
CA GLY A 97 2.05 15.32 6.79
C GLY A 97 0.99 15.01 5.74
N ASP A 98 0.36 16.05 5.16
CA ASP A 98 -0.62 15.92 4.09
C ASP A 98 0.08 15.53 2.78
N ILE A 99 -0.12 14.28 2.36
CA ILE A 99 0.44 13.74 1.12
C ILE A 99 -0.16 14.37 -0.14
N TYR A 100 -1.26 15.12 -0.04
CA TYR A 100 -1.83 15.81 -1.20
C TYR A 100 -1.03 17.04 -1.63
N LYS A 101 -0.15 17.55 -0.76
CA LYS A 101 0.68 18.72 -1.06
C LYS A 101 1.97 18.30 -1.74
N ASN A 102 2.23 18.85 -2.92
CA ASN A 102 3.44 18.54 -3.70
C ASN A 102 4.71 18.86 -2.92
N GLU A 103 4.69 19.94 -2.13
CA GLU A 103 5.79 20.36 -1.27
C GLU A 103 6.13 19.30 -0.23
N ASN A 104 5.11 18.72 0.41
CA ASN A 104 5.30 17.66 1.42
C ASN A 104 5.84 16.37 0.79
N ILE A 105 5.38 16.01 -0.41
CA ILE A 105 5.93 14.89 -1.18
C ILE A 105 7.42 15.14 -1.47
N GLY A 106 7.76 16.34 -1.96
CA GLY A 106 9.14 16.73 -2.26
C GLY A 106 10.05 16.73 -1.04
N ASP A 107 9.58 17.27 0.09
CA ASP A 107 10.31 17.27 1.36
C ASP A 107 10.58 15.85 1.85
N PHE A 108 9.59 14.95 1.74
CA PHE A 108 9.75 13.54 2.08
C PHE A 108 10.77 12.85 1.17
N ALA A 109 10.68 13.06 -0.14
CA ALA A 109 11.61 12.52 -1.12
C ALA A 109 13.06 12.96 -0.83
N GLU A 110 13.27 14.23 -0.48
CA GLU A 110 14.60 14.75 -0.16
C GLU A 110 15.18 14.14 1.12
N ILE A 111 14.36 13.89 2.15
CA ILE A 111 14.80 13.22 3.38
C ILE A 111 15.18 11.76 3.09
N VAL A 112 14.38 11.06 2.29
CA VAL A 112 14.69 9.69 1.86
C VAL A 112 15.99 9.68 1.07
N ARG A 113 16.12 10.54 0.07
CA ARG A 113 17.32 10.66 -0.77
C ARG A 113 18.59 10.89 0.06
N LYS A 114 18.54 11.78 1.06
CA LYS A 114 19.67 11.98 2.00
C LYS A 114 19.94 10.76 2.87
N GLY A 115 18.88 10.05 3.27
CA GLY A 115 18.96 8.88 4.14
C GLY A 115 19.46 7.61 3.44
N THR A 116 19.43 7.58 2.11
CA THR A 116 19.81 6.45 1.24
C THR A 116 20.98 6.78 0.31
N ASP A 117 21.72 7.87 0.60
CA ASP A 117 22.85 8.33 -0.22
C ASP A 117 22.53 8.56 -1.71
N GLY A 118 21.26 8.83 -2.03
CA GLY A 118 20.76 9.06 -3.38
C GLY A 118 20.18 7.82 -4.08
N GLU A 119 20.35 6.63 -3.51
CA GLU A 119 19.93 5.37 -4.16
C GLU A 119 18.42 5.14 -4.11
N GLY A 120 17.74 5.67 -3.10
CA GLY A 120 16.33 5.35 -2.81
C GLY A 120 16.17 4.07 -1.99
N VAL A 121 14.93 3.72 -1.65
CA VAL A 121 14.60 2.59 -0.77
C VAL A 121 14.40 1.28 -1.54
N ASP A 122 14.61 0.14 -0.86
CA ASP A 122 14.32 -1.20 -1.39
C ASP A 122 12.83 -1.44 -1.67
N LEU A 123 11.98 -0.90 -0.81
CA LEU A 123 10.55 -1.18 -0.77
C LEU A 123 9.80 0.09 -0.36
N VAL A 124 8.77 0.44 -1.13
CA VAL A 124 7.77 1.44 -0.73
C VAL A 124 6.44 0.73 -0.45
N MET A 125 5.75 1.16 0.61
CA MET A 125 4.43 0.66 0.97
C MET A 125 3.44 1.81 1.09
N GLY A 126 2.38 1.77 0.29
CA GLY A 126 1.24 2.68 0.38
C GLY A 126 0.03 2.01 1.04
N ASP A 127 -0.35 2.46 2.22
CA ASP A 127 -1.57 2.03 2.94
C ASP A 127 -2.51 3.22 3.25
N GLY A 128 -2.34 4.34 2.54
CA GLY A 128 -3.17 5.53 2.67
C GLY A 128 -4.65 5.23 2.42
N GLY A 129 -5.51 5.73 3.29
CA GLY A 129 -6.95 5.56 3.18
C GLY A 129 -7.69 6.28 4.29
N PHE A 130 -9.00 6.39 4.14
CA PHE A 130 -9.90 7.10 5.06
C PHE A 130 -11.22 6.34 5.14
N SER A 131 -12.04 6.67 6.12
CA SER A 131 -13.35 6.04 6.26
C SER A 131 -14.28 6.52 5.14
N THR A 132 -14.92 5.58 4.45
CA THR A 132 -16.01 5.85 3.50
C THR A 132 -17.33 5.26 3.99
N ALA A 133 -17.46 5.12 5.32
CA ALA A 133 -18.59 4.44 5.93
C ALA A 133 -19.90 5.19 5.62
N GLY A 134 -20.86 4.50 5.01
CA GLY A 134 -22.11 5.11 4.55
C GLY A 134 -22.05 5.72 3.14
N ASP A 135 -20.87 5.75 2.52
CA ASP A 135 -20.68 6.15 1.12
C ASP A 135 -19.67 5.23 0.42
N GLU A 136 -19.78 3.93 0.67
CA GLU A 136 -18.83 2.93 0.14
C GLU A 136 -18.85 2.87 -1.39
N TRP A 137 -19.94 3.30 -2.03
CA TRP A 137 -20.10 3.31 -3.48
C TRP A 137 -19.12 4.26 -4.18
N HIS A 138 -18.82 5.41 -3.57
CA HIS A 138 -17.88 6.39 -4.12
C HIS A 138 -16.44 6.20 -3.59
N GLN A 139 -16.13 5.09 -2.91
CA GLN A 139 -14.81 4.88 -2.30
C GLN A 139 -13.66 4.99 -3.32
N GLU A 140 -13.85 4.46 -4.53
CA GLU A 140 -12.86 4.56 -5.60
C GLU A 140 -12.60 6.02 -5.99
N GLU A 141 -13.67 6.77 -6.27
CA GLU A 141 -13.60 8.16 -6.69
C GLU A 141 -12.98 9.05 -5.60
N GLN A 142 -13.41 8.87 -4.34
CA GLN A 142 -12.86 9.60 -3.20
C GLN A 142 -11.36 9.31 -3.01
N SER A 143 -10.91 8.10 -3.35
CA SER A 143 -9.52 7.66 -3.10
C SER A 143 -8.57 8.01 -4.24
N LYS A 144 -9.07 8.46 -5.41
CA LYS A 144 -8.23 8.60 -6.61
C LYS A 144 -7.01 9.50 -6.40
N GLN A 145 -7.16 10.62 -5.69
CA GLN A 145 -6.04 11.54 -5.44
C GLN A 145 -5.00 10.93 -4.50
N ILE A 146 -5.41 10.18 -3.46
CA ILE A 146 -4.45 9.57 -2.53
C ILE A 146 -3.70 8.42 -3.20
N MET A 147 -4.33 7.73 -4.15
CA MET A 147 -3.67 6.72 -4.97
C MET A 147 -2.62 7.36 -5.88
N LEU A 148 -2.96 8.46 -6.56
CA LEU A 148 -2.00 9.24 -7.36
C LEU A 148 -0.80 9.69 -6.51
N CYS A 149 -1.05 10.29 -5.34
CA CYS A 149 0.02 10.83 -4.50
C CYS A 149 0.93 9.73 -3.93
N GLN A 150 0.38 8.57 -3.58
CA GLN A 150 1.19 7.41 -3.15
C GLN A 150 2.06 6.85 -4.29
N VAL A 151 1.53 6.79 -5.51
CA VAL A 151 2.30 6.36 -6.69
C VAL A 151 3.39 7.37 -7.04
N LEU A 152 3.07 8.66 -7.02
CA LEU A 152 4.04 9.75 -7.24
C LEU A 152 5.16 9.74 -6.19
N THR A 153 4.80 9.60 -4.92
CA THR A 153 5.77 9.51 -3.82
C THR A 153 6.68 8.29 -3.99
N MET A 154 6.14 7.16 -4.44
CA MET A 154 6.93 5.97 -4.75
C MET A 154 7.96 6.26 -5.84
N PHE A 155 7.58 6.87 -6.96
CA PHE A 155 8.52 7.14 -8.06
C PHE A 155 9.70 8.03 -7.66
N LEU A 156 9.52 8.88 -6.65
CA LEU A 156 10.54 9.78 -6.13
C LEU A 156 11.45 9.15 -5.07
N THR A 157 11.03 8.04 -4.45
CA THR A 157 11.70 7.48 -3.26
C THR A 157 12.24 6.07 -3.48
N LEU A 158 11.66 5.31 -4.41
CA LEU A 158 12.03 3.94 -4.70
C LEU A 158 13.30 3.88 -5.54
N ARG A 159 14.21 2.96 -5.22
CA ARG A 159 15.42 2.78 -6.01
C ARG A 159 15.10 2.33 -7.44
N ASN A 160 15.87 2.83 -8.39
CA ASN A 160 15.81 2.32 -9.76
C ASN A 160 16.50 0.96 -9.86
N GLY A 161 16.08 0.15 -10.83
CA GLY A 161 16.94 -0.93 -11.32
C GLY A 161 18.15 -0.35 -12.03
N GLY A 162 19.21 -1.13 -12.23
CA GLY A 162 20.33 -0.71 -13.06
C GLY A 162 21.70 -1.20 -12.61
N VAL A 163 22.73 -0.73 -13.31
CA VAL A 163 24.13 -1.05 -13.04
C VAL A 163 24.76 0.08 -12.23
N GLU A 164 25.12 -0.18 -10.98
CA GLU A 164 25.92 0.76 -10.18
C GLU A 164 27.40 0.61 -10.57
N VAL A 165 28.03 1.71 -10.99
CA VAL A 165 29.47 1.76 -11.24
C VAL A 165 30.14 2.44 -10.05
N ASP A 166 30.78 1.65 -9.16
CA ASP A 166 31.55 2.21 -8.06
C ASP A 166 32.83 2.90 -8.57
N LEU A 167 32.75 4.23 -8.75
CA LEU A 167 33.86 5.07 -9.16
C LEU A 167 34.98 5.19 -8.11
N ARG A 168 34.76 4.76 -6.85
CA ARG A 168 35.79 4.80 -5.79
C ARG A 168 36.81 3.67 -5.96
N VAL A 169 36.43 2.57 -6.61
CA VAL A 169 37.32 1.46 -6.99
C VAL A 169 38.26 1.82 -8.15
N LEU A 170 37.92 2.84 -8.94
CA LEU A 170 38.71 3.29 -10.09
C LEU A 170 40.01 4.04 -9.75
N LYS A 171 40.30 4.31 -8.46
CA LYS A 171 41.47 5.14 -8.08
C LYS A 171 42.75 4.38 -7.73
N ARG A 172 42.81 3.05 -7.81
CA ARG A 172 44.07 2.32 -7.57
C ARG A 172 44.27 1.17 -8.56
N THR A 173 45.40 1.26 -9.27
CA THR A 173 46.06 0.27 -10.14
C THR A 173 45.63 0.24 -11.61
N ALA A 174 46.65 0.25 -12.48
CA ALA A 174 46.58 0.29 -13.94
C ALA A 174 46.06 -1.01 -14.59
N GLU A 175 45.33 -1.83 -13.85
CA GLU A 175 44.71 -3.09 -14.29
C GLU A 175 43.33 -3.22 -13.62
N THR A 176 42.45 -2.25 -13.85
CA THR A 176 41.12 -2.21 -13.23
C THR A 176 40.13 -3.11 -13.95
N HIS A 177 39.89 -4.29 -13.39
CA HIS A 177 38.55 -4.89 -13.45
C HIS A 177 37.65 -4.02 -12.58
N ALA A 178 36.76 -3.23 -13.19
CA ALA A 178 35.70 -2.55 -12.45
C ALA A 178 34.91 -3.63 -11.70
N VAL A 179 34.78 -3.51 -10.38
CA VAL A 179 33.77 -4.28 -9.65
C VAL A 179 32.45 -3.61 -10.00
N ILE A 180 31.81 -4.11 -11.04
CA ILE A 180 30.43 -3.78 -11.37
C ILE A 180 29.58 -4.46 -10.29
N SER A 181 29.17 -3.72 -9.26
CA SER A 181 28.12 -4.21 -8.37
C SER A 181 26.81 -4.15 -9.15
N TRP A 182 26.45 -5.29 -9.73
CA TRP A 182 25.18 -5.47 -10.39
C TRP A 182 24.08 -5.54 -9.33
N ASN A 183 23.17 -4.56 -9.33
CA ASN A 183 21.90 -4.68 -8.63
C ASN A 183 20.79 -4.94 -9.66
N PRO A 184 20.53 -6.22 -10.01
CA PRO A 184 19.60 -6.58 -11.08
C PRO A 184 18.19 -6.04 -10.93
N THR A 185 17.78 -5.77 -9.69
CA THR A 185 16.38 -5.59 -9.35
C THR A 185 16.22 -4.23 -8.72
N GLY A 186 15.50 -3.34 -9.41
CA GLY A 186 15.00 -2.11 -8.80
C GLY A 186 14.13 -2.40 -7.58
N GLY A 187 13.69 -1.35 -6.90
CA GLY A 187 12.90 -1.51 -5.70
C GLY A 187 11.52 -2.13 -5.98
N ASP A 188 10.90 -2.66 -4.94
CA ASP A 188 9.54 -3.18 -4.98
C ASP A 188 8.53 -2.15 -4.46
N PHE A 189 7.28 -2.27 -4.89
CA PHE A 189 6.20 -1.40 -4.42
C PHE A 189 4.95 -2.21 -4.07
N VAL A 190 4.35 -1.90 -2.92
CA VAL A 190 3.07 -2.46 -2.49
C VAL A 190 2.09 -1.32 -2.24
N LEU A 191 0.96 -1.34 -2.92
CA LEU A 191 -0.08 -0.33 -2.78
C LEU A 191 -1.42 -0.98 -2.45
N LYS A 192 -2.04 -0.56 -1.34
CA LYS A 192 -3.45 -0.84 -1.09
C LYS A 192 -4.28 -0.02 -2.08
N VAL A 193 -5.17 -0.69 -2.80
CA VAL A 193 -6.18 -0.08 -3.66
C VAL A 193 -7.56 -0.63 -3.32
N PHE A 194 -8.60 0.00 -3.85
CA PHE A 194 -9.98 -0.46 -3.73
C PHE A 194 -10.47 -0.93 -5.09
N ASP A 195 -11.63 -0.46 -5.51
CA ASP A 195 -12.10 -0.71 -6.84
C ASP A 195 -11.22 -0.07 -7.93
N LEU A 196 -11.21 -0.70 -9.10
CA LEU A 196 -10.35 -0.37 -10.25
C LEU A 196 -11.22 -0.30 -11.52
N PHE A 197 -12.37 0.36 -11.44
CA PHE A 197 -13.34 0.45 -12.53
C PHE A 197 -13.23 1.75 -13.31
N SER A 198 -12.82 2.83 -12.64
CA SER A 198 -12.66 4.14 -13.23
C SER A 198 -11.45 4.16 -14.18
N PRO A 199 -11.53 4.89 -15.30
CA PRO A 199 -10.41 5.04 -16.21
C PRO A 199 -9.16 5.60 -15.52
N PHE A 200 -9.32 6.56 -14.62
CA PHE A 200 -8.21 7.13 -13.84
C PHE A 200 -7.43 6.05 -13.06
N MET A 201 -8.13 5.16 -12.36
CA MET A 201 -7.47 4.10 -11.59
C MET A 201 -6.83 3.06 -12.52
N VAL A 202 -7.48 2.70 -13.63
CA VAL A 202 -6.89 1.80 -14.64
C VAL A 202 -5.62 2.40 -15.25
N ASP A 203 -5.63 3.70 -15.56
CA ASP A 203 -4.47 4.42 -16.09
C ASP A 203 -3.31 4.42 -15.06
N LEU A 204 -3.58 4.61 -13.76
CA LEU A 204 -2.57 4.47 -12.70
C LEU A 204 -1.96 3.06 -12.67
N ILE A 205 -2.78 2.02 -12.78
CA ILE A 205 -2.30 0.63 -12.84
C ILE A 205 -1.50 0.38 -14.13
N TYR A 206 -1.88 1.00 -15.25
CA TYR A 206 -1.15 0.91 -16.51
C TYR A 206 0.24 1.56 -16.40
N ILE A 207 0.33 2.73 -15.78
CA ILE A 207 1.61 3.39 -15.49
C ILE A 207 2.51 2.47 -14.66
N LEU A 208 1.97 1.83 -13.61
CA LEU A 208 2.73 0.85 -12.82
C LEU A 208 3.11 -0.39 -13.65
N HIS A 209 2.23 -0.88 -14.51
CA HIS A 209 2.51 -2.00 -15.42
C HIS A 209 3.70 -1.70 -16.35
N CYS A 210 3.79 -0.50 -16.89
CA CYS A 210 4.89 -0.08 -17.76
C CYS A 210 6.19 0.22 -16.99
N SER A 211 6.13 0.41 -15.67
CA SER A 211 7.27 0.88 -14.88
C SER A 211 8.01 -0.23 -14.12
N PHE A 212 7.44 -1.43 -14.03
CA PHE A 212 7.99 -2.54 -13.25
C PHE A 212 8.08 -3.81 -14.08
N GLU A 213 9.04 -4.68 -13.76
CA GLU A 213 9.17 -5.97 -14.46
C GLU A 213 7.92 -6.83 -14.32
N LYS A 214 7.29 -6.81 -13.13
CA LYS A 214 6.10 -7.61 -12.85
C LYS A 214 5.13 -6.84 -11.95
N ILE A 215 3.85 -7.02 -12.22
CA ILE A 215 2.75 -6.51 -11.42
C ILE A 215 1.79 -7.65 -11.05
N SER A 216 1.18 -7.58 -9.88
CA SER A 216 0.18 -8.54 -9.41
C SER A 216 -0.90 -7.82 -8.61
N ILE A 217 -2.16 -8.05 -8.95
CA ILE A 217 -3.32 -7.52 -8.24
C ILE A 217 -4.00 -8.68 -7.50
N LEU A 218 -4.09 -8.58 -6.18
CA LEU A 218 -4.66 -9.64 -5.35
C LEU A 218 -5.29 -9.11 -4.07
N LYS A 219 -6.06 -9.97 -3.41
CA LYS A 219 -6.58 -9.73 -2.06
C LYS A 219 -5.93 -10.73 -1.10
N PRO A 220 -5.11 -10.30 -0.13
CA PRO A 220 -4.53 -11.21 0.86
C PRO A 220 -5.64 -11.79 1.75
N PHE A 221 -5.43 -13.00 2.27
CA PHE A 221 -6.43 -13.70 3.09
C PHE A 221 -6.72 -12.97 4.42
N SER A 222 -5.76 -12.19 4.91
CA SER A 222 -5.90 -11.31 6.07
C SER A 222 -6.69 -10.02 5.78
N SER A 223 -7.04 -9.74 4.51
CA SER A 223 -8.01 -8.71 4.14
C SER A 223 -9.43 -9.27 4.21
N ARG A 224 -10.38 -8.46 4.69
CA ARG A 224 -11.76 -8.93 4.90
C ARG A 224 -12.44 -9.24 3.56
N PRO A 225 -13.07 -10.41 3.40
CA PRO A 225 -13.48 -10.89 2.08
C PRO A 225 -14.62 -10.07 1.43
N ALA A 226 -15.46 -9.43 2.23
CA ALA A 226 -16.62 -8.66 1.74
C ALA A 226 -16.33 -7.19 1.36
N ASN A 227 -15.11 -6.67 1.57
CA ASN A 227 -14.76 -5.30 1.17
C ASN A 227 -13.97 -5.28 -0.15
N SER A 228 -13.92 -4.10 -0.78
CA SER A 228 -13.23 -3.90 -2.06
C SER A 228 -11.71 -3.79 -1.94
N GLU A 229 -11.17 -3.76 -0.72
CA GLU A 229 -9.72 -3.66 -0.47
C GLU A 229 -8.95 -4.78 -1.17
N ARG A 230 -7.95 -4.39 -1.95
CA ARG A 230 -7.00 -5.27 -2.63
C ARG A 230 -5.64 -4.58 -2.67
N TYR A 231 -4.64 -5.31 -3.12
CA TYR A 231 -3.25 -4.84 -3.16
C TYR A 231 -2.68 -5.03 -4.55
N VAL A 232 -1.97 -4.01 -5.01
CA VAL A 232 -1.08 -4.07 -6.16
C VAL A 232 0.32 -4.32 -5.62
N VAL A 233 0.97 -5.36 -6.11
CA VAL A 233 2.38 -5.68 -5.80
C VAL A 233 3.17 -5.56 -7.09
N CYS A 234 4.11 -4.64 -7.10
CA CYS A 234 5.02 -4.36 -8.20
C CYS A 234 6.43 -4.83 -7.81
N LYS A 235 7.08 -5.59 -8.69
CA LYS A 235 8.41 -6.15 -8.46
C LYS A 235 9.41 -5.58 -9.44
N SER A 236 10.58 -5.18 -8.94
CA SER A 236 11.70 -4.66 -9.71
C SER A 236 11.33 -3.44 -10.57
N LEU A 237 11.47 -2.24 -10.00
CA LEU A 237 11.33 -0.99 -10.75
C LEU A 237 12.34 -0.92 -11.91
N LEU A 238 11.89 -0.57 -13.11
CA LEU A 238 12.74 -0.54 -14.32
C LEU A 238 13.66 0.69 -14.35
N ASP A 239 14.82 0.55 -15.00
CA ASP A 239 15.81 1.62 -15.19
C ASP A 239 15.44 2.50 -16.41
N HIS A 240 14.49 3.41 -16.21
CA HIS A 240 14.03 4.32 -17.26
C HIS A 240 13.93 5.75 -16.75
N GLU A 241 14.32 6.70 -17.60
CA GLU A 241 14.09 8.12 -17.38
C GLU A 241 12.58 8.37 -17.27
N ARG A 242 12.18 9.06 -16.21
CA ARG A 242 10.77 9.25 -15.84
C ARG A 242 10.46 10.65 -15.33
N SER A 243 11.34 11.62 -15.61
CA SER A 243 11.13 13.03 -15.25
C SER A 243 9.79 13.52 -15.81
N ASP A 244 9.53 13.27 -17.09
CA ASP A 244 8.31 13.72 -17.77
C ASP A 244 7.05 13.07 -17.17
N LEU A 245 7.14 11.80 -16.79
CA LEU A 245 6.07 11.10 -16.09
C LEU A 245 5.83 11.71 -14.70
N ILE A 246 6.89 11.96 -13.94
CA ILE A 246 6.81 12.56 -12.60
C ILE A 246 6.18 13.97 -12.70
N ASP A 247 6.62 14.79 -13.64
CA ASP A 247 6.10 16.13 -13.89
C ASP A 247 4.62 16.08 -14.28
N HIS A 248 4.23 15.13 -15.14
CA HIS A 248 2.83 14.90 -15.51
C HIS A 248 1.96 14.52 -14.31
N LEU A 249 2.44 13.62 -13.43
CA LEU A 249 1.71 13.23 -12.22
C LEU A 249 1.62 14.37 -11.19
N PHE A 250 2.66 15.20 -11.07
CA PHE A 250 2.62 16.44 -10.27
C PHE A 250 1.60 17.44 -10.82
N ALA A 251 1.53 17.61 -12.14
CA ALA A 251 0.56 18.47 -12.80
C ALA A 251 -0.88 17.97 -12.56
N ALA A 252 -1.11 16.65 -12.69
CA ALA A 252 -2.40 16.04 -12.40
C ALA A 252 -2.81 16.23 -10.92
N ASN A 253 -1.88 16.09 -9.97
CA ASN A 253 -2.19 16.34 -8.56
C ASN A 253 -2.49 17.82 -8.28
N SER A 254 -1.79 18.74 -8.95
CA SER A 254 -2.03 20.19 -8.85
C SER A 254 -3.42 20.56 -9.36
N GLU A 255 -3.84 19.97 -10.48
CA GLU A 255 -5.19 20.16 -11.04
C GLU A 255 -6.27 19.61 -10.11
N LEU A 256 -6.08 18.42 -9.52
CA LEU A 256 -7.00 17.87 -8.51
C LEU A 256 -7.10 18.78 -7.27
N ASN A 257 -5.98 19.35 -6.82
CA ASN A 257 -5.98 20.28 -5.69
C ASN A 257 -6.69 21.60 -6.01
N ALA A 258 -6.55 22.12 -7.24
CA ALA A 258 -7.20 23.36 -7.67
C ALA A 258 -8.74 23.27 -7.64
N GLN A 259 -9.28 22.06 -7.74
CA GLN A 259 -10.72 21.78 -7.70
C GLN A 259 -11.27 21.56 -6.29
N ARG A 260 -10.41 21.46 -5.27
CA ARG A 260 -10.88 21.23 -3.90
C ARG A 260 -11.49 22.51 -3.32
N PRO A 261 -12.60 22.40 -2.56
CA PRO A 261 -13.15 23.55 -1.87
C PRO A 261 -12.11 24.21 -0.95
N PRO A 262 -11.98 25.55 -0.95
CA PRO A 262 -11.14 26.25 0.01
C PRO A 262 -11.56 25.90 1.45
N ASP A 263 -10.60 25.79 2.37
CA ASP A 263 -10.75 25.38 3.78
C ASP A 263 -11.05 23.90 4.05
N THR A 264 -10.81 23.03 3.07
CA THR A 264 -10.85 21.58 3.26
C THR A 264 -9.74 21.11 4.20
N VAL A 265 -10.06 20.86 5.46
CA VAL A 265 -9.14 20.20 6.41
C VAL A 265 -9.16 18.69 6.14
N VAL A 266 -8.04 18.13 5.66
CA VAL A 266 -7.92 16.68 5.43
C VAL A 266 -7.97 15.94 6.77
N SER A 267 -8.95 15.04 6.93
CA SER A 267 -9.10 14.17 8.10
C SER A 267 -9.42 12.75 7.66
N SER A 268 -8.84 11.76 8.34
CA SER A 268 -9.13 10.34 8.09
C SER A 268 -10.44 9.86 8.73
N HIS A 269 -11.02 10.66 9.64
CA HIS A 269 -12.18 10.29 10.46
C HIS A 269 -13.51 10.81 9.94
N SER A 270 -13.51 11.69 8.94
CA SER A 270 -14.75 12.04 8.26
C SER A 270 -15.21 10.84 7.41
N ALA A 271 -16.51 10.57 7.45
CA ALA A 271 -17.12 9.47 6.69
C ALA A 271 -17.03 9.64 5.17
N THR A 272 -16.72 10.87 4.73
CA THR A 272 -16.37 11.26 3.38
C THR A 272 -15.09 12.09 3.44
N GLN A 273 -14.24 12.06 2.41
CA GLN A 273 -13.14 13.02 2.31
C GLN A 273 -13.69 14.45 2.50
N PRO A 274 -13.12 15.27 3.38
CA PRO A 274 -13.54 16.65 3.52
C PRO A 274 -13.46 17.32 2.14
N GLY A 275 -14.52 18.05 1.76
CA GLY A 275 -14.59 18.68 0.45
C GLY A 275 -14.81 17.74 -0.75
N PHE A 276 -15.10 16.45 -0.54
CA PHE A 276 -15.47 15.55 -1.63
C PHE A 276 -16.76 16.01 -2.32
N GLN A 277 -16.75 15.89 -3.64
CA GLN A 277 -17.90 16.08 -4.51
C GLN A 277 -17.88 14.95 -5.53
N SER A 278 -19.00 14.26 -5.71
CA SER A 278 -19.09 13.21 -6.72
C SER A 278 -18.99 13.80 -8.12
N LEU A 279 -18.66 12.97 -9.10
CA LEU A 279 -18.57 13.39 -10.50
C LEU A 279 -19.88 14.00 -10.99
N GLU A 280 -21.03 13.44 -10.60
CA GLU A 280 -22.35 13.99 -10.94
C GLU A 280 -22.54 15.39 -10.36
N GLU A 281 -22.12 15.62 -9.12
CA GLU A 281 -22.19 16.93 -8.48
C GLU A 281 -21.25 17.94 -9.16
N LYS A 282 -20.04 17.51 -9.54
CA LYS A 282 -19.08 18.36 -10.27
C LYS A 282 -19.63 18.75 -11.64
N ILE A 283 -20.19 17.79 -12.39
CA ILE A 283 -20.86 18.03 -13.68
C ILE A 283 -22.01 19.02 -13.50
N ALA A 284 -22.86 18.83 -12.50
CA ALA A 284 -23.98 19.72 -12.22
C ALA A 284 -23.55 21.16 -11.87
N LYS A 285 -22.36 21.32 -11.28
CA LYS A 285 -21.74 22.61 -10.94
C LYS A 285 -20.84 23.18 -12.04
N GLY A 286 -20.62 22.45 -13.13
CA GLY A 286 -19.66 22.83 -14.18
C GLY A 286 -18.21 22.87 -13.71
N VAL A 287 -17.86 22.09 -12.69
CA VAL A 287 -16.50 21.96 -12.16
C VAL A 287 -15.75 20.91 -12.99
N THR A 288 -14.53 21.22 -13.40
CA THR A 288 -13.66 20.29 -14.13
C THR A 288 -13.17 19.16 -13.23
N ASP A 289 -12.73 18.04 -13.82
CA ASP A 289 -12.12 16.95 -13.09
C ASP A 289 -11.05 16.22 -13.92
N VAL A 290 -10.07 15.61 -13.25
CA VAL A 290 -9.09 14.72 -13.88
C VAL A 290 -9.68 13.30 -13.93
N LEU A 291 -10.05 12.86 -15.14
CA LEU A 291 -10.69 11.56 -15.39
C LEU A 291 -9.75 10.49 -15.95
N ARG A 292 -8.63 10.91 -16.54
CA ARG A 292 -7.64 10.09 -17.22
C ARG A 292 -6.25 10.64 -16.93
N LEU A 293 -5.27 9.76 -16.84
CA LEU A 293 -3.84 10.11 -16.77
C LEU A 293 -3.10 9.68 -18.04
N VAL A 294 -3.65 8.73 -18.79
CA VAL A 294 -3.07 8.21 -20.02
C VAL A 294 -4.10 8.35 -21.14
N ASP A 295 -3.64 8.51 -22.37
CA ASP A 295 -4.53 8.44 -23.53
C ASP A 295 -5.24 7.08 -23.53
N GLY A 296 -6.57 7.11 -23.55
CA GLY A 296 -7.38 5.90 -23.48
C GLY A 296 -7.14 4.94 -24.64
N ASP A 297 -6.68 5.43 -25.79
CA ASP A 297 -6.37 4.58 -26.95
C ASP A 297 -5.02 3.86 -26.79
N VAL A 298 -4.09 4.42 -26.01
CA VAL A 298 -2.83 3.74 -25.65
C VAL A 298 -3.12 2.53 -24.76
N VAL A 299 -3.94 2.73 -23.72
CA VAL A 299 -4.32 1.65 -22.78
C VAL A 299 -5.10 0.55 -23.51
N LYS A 300 -6.09 0.93 -24.33
CA LYS A 300 -6.86 -0.03 -25.14
C LYS A 300 -6.03 -0.77 -26.19
N GLY A 301 -4.91 -0.18 -26.62
CA GLY A 301 -3.99 -0.84 -27.56
C GLY A 301 -3.23 -2.01 -26.94
N ASP A 302 -3.22 -2.13 -25.61
CA ASP A 302 -2.61 -3.25 -24.89
C ASP A 302 -3.68 -4.27 -24.45
N ASP A 303 -4.04 -5.16 -25.38
CA ASP A 303 -5.03 -6.21 -25.13
C ASP A 303 -4.65 -7.11 -23.95
N ALA A 304 -3.36 -7.36 -23.72
CA ALA A 304 -2.92 -8.24 -22.64
C ALA A 304 -3.20 -7.61 -21.26
N PHE A 305 -2.88 -6.32 -21.13
CA PHE A 305 -3.18 -5.54 -19.94
C PHE A 305 -4.68 -5.38 -19.71
N GLU A 306 -5.44 -4.98 -20.74
CA GLU A 306 -6.89 -4.79 -20.66
C GLU A 306 -7.60 -6.08 -20.22
N ASN A 307 -7.28 -7.20 -20.86
CA ASN A 307 -7.85 -8.50 -20.49
C ASN A 307 -7.49 -8.90 -19.05
N TYR A 308 -6.27 -8.59 -18.60
CA TYR A 308 -5.84 -8.86 -17.22
C TYR A 308 -6.66 -8.05 -16.20
N VAL A 309 -6.78 -6.73 -16.40
CA VAL A 309 -7.51 -5.84 -15.48
C VAL A 309 -9.01 -6.17 -15.47
N GLN A 310 -9.60 -6.42 -16.62
CA GLN A 310 -11.01 -6.84 -16.71
C GLN A 310 -11.23 -8.19 -16.02
N GLY A 311 -10.35 -9.17 -16.28
CA GLY A 311 -10.43 -10.49 -15.67
C GLY A 311 -10.30 -10.47 -14.15
N ILE A 312 -9.37 -9.68 -13.61
CA ILE A 312 -9.20 -9.57 -12.16
C ILE A 312 -10.39 -8.84 -11.51
N ASN A 313 -10.92 -7.79 -12.15
CA ASN A 313 -12.10 -7.08 -11.66
C ASN A 313 -13.33 -7.99 -11.60
N VAL A 314 -13.60 -8.78 -12.65
CA VAL A 314 -14.69 -9.77 -12.65
C VAL A 314 -14.50 -10.79 -11.52
N LYS A 315 -13.29 -11.35 -11.39
CA LYS A 315 -12.98 -12.32 -10.33
C LYS A 315 -13.20 -11.74 -8.93
N MET A 316 -12.73 -10.52 -8.66
CA MET A 316 -12.89 -9.87 -7.36
C MET A 316 -14.35 -9.56 -7.06
N SER A 317 -15.12 -9.08 -8.04
CA SER A 317 -16.56 -8.83 -7.90
C SER A 317 -17.34 -10.11 -7.57
N MET A 318 -17.01 -11.24 -8.20
CA MET A 318 -17.62 -12.54 -7.88
C MET A 318 -17.31 -12.97 -6.44
N MET A 319 -16.03 -12.94 -6.05
CA MET A 319 -15.60 -13.31 -4.70
C MET A 319 -16.24 -12.41 -3.62
N GLN A 320 -16.29 -11.11 -3.86
CA GLN A 320 -16.91 -10.14 -2.96
C GLN A 320 -18.42 -10.36 -2.84
N THR A 321 -19.09 -10.63 -3.95
CA THR A 321 -20.53 -10.94 -3.99
C THR A 321 -20.85 -12.16 -3.14
N ASP A 322 -20.10 -13.25 -3.29
CA ASP A 322 -20.32 -14.47 -2.50
C ASP A 322 -20.02 -14.24 -1.01
N SER A 323 -19.00 -13.44 -0.71
CA SER A 323 -18.66 -13.05 0.67
C SER A 323 -19.72 -12.16 1.32
N LEU A 324 -20.36 -11.28 0.55
CA LEU A 324 -21.48 -10.44 0.99
C LEU A 324 -22.74 -11.28 1.24
N LYS A 325 -23.03 -12.27 0.40
CA LYS A 325 -24.11 -13.24 0.63
C LYS A 325 -23.89 -14.02 1.92
N GLU A 326 -22.67 -14.50 2.15
CA GLU A 326 -22.34 -15.23 3.38
C GLU A 326 -22.48 -14.31 4.60
N LEU A 327 -21.97 -13.08 4.53
CA LEU A 327 -22.16 -12.08 5.59
C LEU A 327 -23.64 -11.80 5.86
N TYR A 328 -24.47 -11.69 4.82
CA TYR A 328 -25.91 -11.47 4.96
C TYR A 328 -26.62 -12.64 5.66
N LYS A 329 -26.22 -13.89 5.33
CA LYS A 329 -26.71 -15.10 6.00
C LYS A 329 -26.43 -15.07 7.51
N TYR A 330 -25.19 -14.81 7.92
CA TYR A 330 -24.84 -14.72 9.36
C TYR A 330 -25.48 -13.52 10.06
N ALA A 331 -25.72 -12.43 9.33
CA ALA A 331 -26.41 -11.27 9.88
C ALA A 331 -27.91 -11.50 10.08
N GLY A 332 -28.54 -12.31 9.22
CA GLY A 332 -29.94 -12.68 9.32
C GLY A 332 -30.24 -13.72 10.41
N ASP A 333 -29.25 -14.54 10.76
CA ASP A 333 -29.36 -15.54 11.82
C ASP A 333 -28.09 -15.60 12.68
N PRO A 334 -28.06 -14.87 13.81
CA PRO A 334 -26.93 -14.87 14.74
C PRO A 334 -26.66 -16.21 15.44
N THR A 335 -27.56 -17.19 15.31
CA THR A 335 -27.40 -18.52 15.94
C THR A 335 -26.50 -19.46 15.13
N ILE A 336 -26.22 -19.12 13.86
CA ILE A 336 -25.33 -19.90 13.01
C ILE A 336 -23.90 -19.88 13.61
N PRO A 337 -23.31 -21.06 13.91
CA PRO A 337 -21.95 -21.13 14.43
C PRO A 337 -20.97 -20.64 13.36
N GLY A 338 -19.99 -19.82 13.78
CA GLY A 338 -18.93 -19.37 12.89
C GLY A 338 -17.94 -20.49 12.51
N PHE A 339 -17.04 -20.17 11.58
CA PHE A 339 -15.93 -21.06 11.23
C PHE A 339 -15.04 -21.40 12.43
N ASP A 340 -14.43 -22.59 12.42
CA ASP A 340 -13.29 -22.88 13.28
C ASP A 340 -12.06 -22.12 12.77
N GLN A 341 -11.79 -20.99 13.42
CA GLN A 341 -10.72 -20.07 13.04
C GLN A 341 -9.36 -20.45 13.63
N GLU A 342 -9.31 -21.41 14.55
CA GLU A 342 -8.10 -21.72 15.31
C GLU A 342 -7.08 -22.49 14.46
N ASP A 343 -7.54 -23.50 13.70
CA ASP A 343 -6.67 -24.21 12.76
C ASP A 343 -6.18 -23.28 11.63
N VAL A 344 -7.06 -22.42 11.11
CA VAL A 344 -6.71 -21.42 10.09
C VAL A 344 -5.64 -20.47 10.63
N ARG A 345 -5.86 -19.92 11.83
CA ARG A 345 -4.91 -19.03 12.50
C ARG A 345 -3.55 -19.69 12.68
N ARG A 346 -3.51 -20.94 13.14
CA ARG A 346 -2.27 -21.70 13.34
C ARG A 346 -1.53 -21.93 12.02
N ARG A 347 -2.24 -22.37 10.97
CA ARG A 347 -1.64 -22.61 9.64
C ARG A 347 -1.09 -21.32 9.03
N CYS A 348 -1.85 -20.23 9.08
CA CYS A 348 -1.41 -18.92 8.61
C CYS A 348 -0.19 -18.43 9.40
N SER A 349 -0.21 -18.55 10.74
CA SER A 349 0.92 -18.13 11.57
C SER A 349 2.20 -18.90 11.20
N LYS A 350 2.09 -20.22 11.00
CA LYS A 350 3.21 -21.04 10.55
C LYS A 350 3.70 -20.66 9.14
N GLN A 351 2.80 -20.49 8.18
CA GLN A 351 3.15 -20.20 6.78
C GLN A 351 3.74 -18.79 6.61
N TRP A 352 3.26 -17.82 7.40
CA TRP A 352 3.73 -16.43 7.37
C TRP A 352 4.82 -16.16 8.42
N MET A 353 5.35 -17.22 9.05
CA MET A 353 6.40 -17.14 10.06
C MET A 353 6.08 -16.17 11.22
N LEU A 354 4.80 -16.06 11.58
CA LEU A 354 4.35 -15.32 12.75
C LEU A 354 4.53 -16.18 14.02
N PRO A 355 5.00 -15.60 15.14
CA PRO A 355 5.15 -16.34 16.38
C PRO A 355 3.79 -16.70 16.98
N GLU A 356 3.74 -17.89 17.58
CA GLU A 356 2.58 -18.34 18.34
C GLU A 356 2.53 -17.61 19.68
N VAL A 357 1.34 -17.13 20.05
CA VAL A 357 1.07 -16.17 21.15
C VAL A 357 1.30 -16.76 22.56
N GLU A 358 1.90 -17.95 22.70
CA GLU A 358 1.93 -18.66 23.99
C GLU A 358 2.96 -18.15 25.01
N ASP A 359 4.00 -17.39 24.63
CA ASP A 359 4.99 -16.95 25.61
C ASP A 359 4.69 -15.55 26.15
N LYS A 360 3.82 -15.50 27.18
CA LYS A 360 3.55 -14.29 27.97
C LYS A 360 4.76 -13.83 28.80
N THR A 361 5.91 -14.51 28.74
CA THR A 361 7.12 -14.00 29.35
C THR A 361 7.79 -12.96 28.45
N ARG A 362 7.55 -11.68 28.75
CA ARG A 362 8.15 -10.49 28.12
C ARG A 362 9.70 -10.47 28.04
N HIS A 363 10.41 -11.54 28.43
CA HIS A 363 11.85 -11.52 28.72
C HIS A 363 12.71 -12.54 27.96
N LYS A 364 12.16 -13.36 27.04
CA LYS A 364 12.99 -14.33 26.30
C LYS A 364 12.57 -14.54 24.84
N PHE A 365 12.52 -13.49 24.04
CA PHE A 365 12.45 -13.65 22.58
C PHE A 365 13.69 -13.05 21.91
N LYS A 366 14.55 -13.92 21.36
CA LYS A 366 15.79 -13.59 20.62
C LYS A 366 15.60 -13.69 19.10
N GLY A 367 14.40 -13.41 18.59
CA GLY A 367 14.12 -13.38 17.15
C GLY A 367 13.90 -11.95 16.68
N PHE A 368 14.70 -11.49 15.71
CA PHE A 368 14.42 -10.26 14.98
C PHE A 368 13.36 -10.52 13.91
N TRP A 369 12.47 -9.55 13.72
CA TRP A 369 11.29 -9.65 12.87
C TRP A 369 11.64 -9.39 11.41
N ARG A 370 11.00 -10.12 10.50
CA ARG A 370 10.74 -9.66 9.14
C ARG A 370 9.45 -8.84 9.18
N VAL A 371 9.50 -7.61 8.69
CA VAL A 371 8.32 -6.76 8.47
C VAL A 371 8.24 -6.49 6.99
#